data_AF-A0A7Z0N2E3-F1
#
_entry.id   AF-A0A7Z0N2E3-F1
#
_cell.length_a   1.000
_cell.length_b   1.000
_cell.length_c   1.000
_cell.angle_alpha   90.00
_cell.angle_beta   90.00
_cell.angle_gamma   90.00
#
_symmetry.space_group_name_H-M   'P 1'
#
loop_
_entity.id
_entity.type
_entity.pdbx_description
1 polymer ?
#
loop_
_entity_poly.entity_id
_entity_poly.type
_entity_poly.pdbx_seq_one_letter_code
_entity_poly.pdbx_strand_id
1 'polypeptide(L)'
;MIRKLVFLAGCFTLLLQYVGTAVAGPLTEQQVERYLNSMPQAQVLSQKHDDGKRKPIDPQRPLSSALELMNKQGPAYNDLGKLAAEYGFSSTEEWANVGDRVMNGYLFLKLGMSAEQIEQAYQQGVSNIKKAPTLSEAQKQKILQGMEKSHASNRNRRINAQPDMPALAPYQEALKKAYEQ
;
A
#
# COMPACT_ATOMS: atom_id res chain seq x y z
N MET A 1 35.35 -50.62 36.56
CA MET A 1 35.07 -49.30 37.15
C MET A 1 34.84 -48.32 36.00
N ILE A 2 33.57 -47.96 35.77
CA ILE A 2 32.99 -46.60 35.86
C ILE A 2 32.79 -45.93 34.49
N ARG A 3 31.52 -46.00 34.06
CA ARG A 3 30.79 -45.17 33.09
C ARG A 3 30.75 -43.69 33.52
N LYS A 4 30.86 -42.74 32.57
CA LYS A 4 30.11 -41.44 32.45
C LYS A 4 30.19 -40.98 30.96
N LEU A 5 29.16 -41.02 30.11
CA LEU A 5 27.99 -40.13 29.95
C LEU A 5 28.32 -38.62 29.86
N VAL A 6 28.26 -38.05 28.64
CA VAL A 6 27.59 -36.76 28.33
C VAL A 6 27.06 -36.82 26.88
N PHE A 7 25.74 -36.81 26.73
CA PHE A 7 24.98 -36.43 25.53
C PHE A 7 25.10 -34.91 25.32
N LEU A 8 25.19 -34.41 24.08
CA LEU A 8 24.30 -33.32 23.60
C LEU A 8 24.48 -33.01 22.10
N ALA A 9 23.39 -33.22 21.37
CA ALA A 9 22.87 -32.42 20.25
C ALA A 9 23.85 -31.57 19.41
N GLY A 10 24.20 -32.08 18.23
CA GLY A 10 24.65 -31.27 17.10
C GLY A 10 23.64 -31.39 15.95
N CYS A 11 22.43 -30.86 16.13
CA CYS A 11 21.51 -30.64 15.02
C CYS A 11 22.14 -29.61 14.08
N PHE A 12 22.88 -30.08 13.08
CA PHE A 12 23.33 -29.28 11.96
C PHE A 12 22.11 -28.99 11.07
N THR A 13 21.24 -28.08 11.52
CA THR A 13 20.16 -27.54 10.68
C THR A 13 20.80 -26.77 9.54
N LEU A 14 20.87 -27.41 8.37
CA LEU A 14 20.99 -26.76 7.09
C LEU A 14 19.88 -25.71 6.98
N LEU A 15 20.24 -24.43 7.19
CA LEU A 15 19.45 -23.31 6.72
C LEU A 15 19.56 -23.30 5.20
N LEU A 16 18.61 -23.97 4.54
CA LEU A 16 18.27 -23.73 3.15
C LEU A 16 17.94 -22.25 3.01
N GLN A 17 18.91 -21.46 2.56
CA GLN A 17 18.69 -20.12 2.07
C GLN A 17 17.94 -20.23 0.75
N TYR A 18 16.61 -20.30 0.84
CA TYR A 18 15.74 -20.05 -0.28
C TYR A 18 15.91 -18.58 -0.67
N VAL A 19 16.84 -18.30 -1.58
CA VAL A 19 16.84 -17.05 -2.33
C VAL A 19 15.78 -17.20 -3.43
N GLY A 20 14.52 -17.29 -3.01
CA GLY A 20 13.40 -17.21 -3.92
C GLY A 20 13.31 -15.78 -4.42
N THR A 21 13.35 -15.58 -5.73
CA THR A 21 12.85 -14.36 -6.36
C THR A 21 11.38 -14.22 -5.97
N ALA A 22 11.11 -13.45 -4.91
CA ALA A 22 9.78 -13.24 -4.40
C ALA A 22 8.97 -12.51 -5.46
N VAL A 23 8.11 -13.24 -6.18
CA VAL A 23 6.86 -12.64 -6.65
C VAL A 23 6.21 -12.11 -5.38
N ALA A 24 6.09 -10.78 -5.28
CA ALA A 24 5.56 -10.16 -4.07
C ALA A 24 4.18 -10.73 -3.79
N GLY A 25 4.09 -11.60 -2.78
CA GLY A 25 2.84 -12.23 -2.38
C GLY A 25 1.85 -11.19 -1.83
N PRO A 26 0.63 -11.64 -1.49
CA PRO A 26 -0.27 -10.86 -0.64
C PRO A 26 0.47 -10.26 0.57
N LEU A 27 0.05 -9.09 1.01
CA LEU A 27 0.52 -8.54 2.29
C LEU A 27 0.24 -9.54 3.41
N THR A 28 1.14 -9.59 4.37
CA THR A 28 0.93 -10.27 5.65
C THR A 28 0.45 -9.26 6.70
N GLU A 29 -0.29 -9.74 7.71
CA GLU A 29 -0.70 -8.88 8.84
C GLU A 29 0.51 -8.22 9.51
N GLN A 30 1.62 -8.95 9.63
CA GLN A 30 2.84 -8.43 10.23
C GLN A 30 3.45 -7.28 9.41
N GLN A 31 3.38 -7.31 8.08
CA GLN A 31 3.83 -6.19 7.24
C GLN A 31 2.95 -4.95 7.44
N VAL A 32 1.63 -5.14 7.55
CA VAL A 32 0.68 -4.05 7.83
C VAL A 32 0.96 -3.44 9.20
N GLU A 33 1.12 -4.27 10.23
CA GLU A 33 1.42 -3.84 11.60
C GLU A 33 2.74 -3.05 11.67
N ARG A 34 3.82 -3.59 11.12
CA ARG A 34 5.13 -2.92 11.09
C ARG A 34 5.04 -1.58 10.37
N TYR A 35 4.31 -1.51 9.26
CA TYR A 35 4.12 -0.27 8.53
C TYR A 35 3.35 0.76 9.36
N LEU A 36 2.21 0.38 9.94
CA LEU A 36 1.41 1.26 10.81
C LEU A 36 2.24 1.80 11.98
N ASN A 37 3.02 0.94 12.63
CA ASN A 37 3.87 1.34 13.75
C ASN A 37 5.01 2.28 13.33
N SER A 38 5.47 2.21 12.08
CA SER A 38 6.51 3.11 11.56
C SER A 38 6.00 4.51 11.20
N MET A 39 4.69 4.69 10.98
CA MET A 39 4.12 5.94 10.43
C MET A 39 4.44 7.19 11.27
N PRO A 40 4.34 7.18 12.62
CA PRO A 40 4.64 8.38 13.41
C PRO A 40 6.08 8.87 13.23
N GLN A 41 7.04 7.95 13.23
CA GLN A 41 8.44 8.31 12.98
C GLN A 41 8.68 8.72 11.52
N ALA A 42 8.02 8.06 10.56
CA ALA A 42 8.08 8.46 9.15
C ALA A 42 7.57 9.90 8.94
N GLN A 43 6.53 10.31 9.67
CA GLN A 43 5.99 11.66 9.62
C GLN A 43 6.99 12.69 10.16
N VAL A 44 7.68 12.38 11.26
CA VAL A 44 8.76 13.22 11.80
C VAL A 44 9.91 13.35 10.79
N LEU A 45 10.31 12.25 10.15
CA LEU A 45 11.33 12.30 9.10
C LEU A 45 10.89 13.12 7.89
N SER A 46 9.62 12.99 7.48
CA SER A 46 9.07 13.79 6.38
C SER A 46 9.14 15.28 6.68
N GLN A 47 8.82 15.70 7.91
CA GLN A 47 8.90 17.11 8.32
C GLN A 47 10.36 17.60 8.38
N LYS A 48 11.27 16.75 8.90
CA LYS A 48 12.70 17.06 8.99
C LYS A 48 13.33 17.30 7.62
N HIS A 49 12.90 16.55 6.60
CA HIS A 49 13.48 16.57 5.25
C HIS A 49 12.63 17.30 4.20
N ASP A 50 11.59 18.03 4.63
CA ASP A 50 10.76 18.82 3.72
C ASP A 50 11.57 19.95 3.09
N ASP A 51 11.67 19.95 1.76
CA ASP A 51 12.36 20.98 0.99
C ASP A 51 11.41 22.11 0.52
N GLY A 52 10.14 22.05 0.93
CA GLY A 52 9.08 22.99 0.56
C GLY A 52 8.64 22.89 -0.90
N LYS A 53 9.20 21.95 -1.68
CA LYS A 53 8.93 21.82 -3.11
C LYS A 53 7.93 20.70 -3.37
N ARG A 54 6.82 21.06 -4.01
CA ARG A 54 5.87 20.07 -4.51
C ARG A 54 6.44 19.38 -5.74
N LYS A 55 6.55 18.05 -5.66
CA LYS A 55 6.97 17.20 -6.77
C LYS A 55 5.77 16.47 -7.35
N PRO A 56 5.73 16.21 -8.67
CA PRO A 56 4.66 15.45 -9.29
C PRO A 56 4.80 13.97 -8.92
N ILE A 57 4.11 13.55 -7.87
CA ILE A 57 4.07 12.15 -7.43
C ILE A 57 2.86 11.43 -8.04
N ASP A 58 3.01 10.13 -8.26
CA ASP A 58 1.90 9.27 -8.66
C ASP A 58 0.94 9.06 -7.46
N PRO A 59 -0.31 9.53 -7.53
CA PRO A 59 -1.26 9.41 -6.42
C PRO A 59 -1.66 7.95 -6.11
N GLN A 60 -1.38 6.99 -7.01
CA GLN A 60 -1.66 5.56 -6.76
C GLN A 60 -0.55 4.87 -5.97
N ARG A 61 0.66 5.44 -5.99
CA ARG A 61 1.85 4.89 -5.31
C ARG A 61 2.73 6.03 -4.76
N PRO A 62 2.16 6.92 -3.93
CA PRO A 62 2.81 8.17 -3.55
C PRO A 62 4.15 7.95 -2.85
N LEU A 63 4.31 6.90 -2.04
CA LEU A 63 5.56 6.62 -1.34
C LEU A 63 6.62 6.11 -2.31
N SER A 64 6.30 5.11 -3.14
CA SER A 64 7.25 4.57 -4.12
C SER A 64 7.66 5.65 -5.12
N SER A 65 6.70 6.46 -5.57
CA SER A 65 6.95 7.57 -6.49
C SER A 65 7.79 8.67 -5.85
N ALA A 66 7.58 8.98 -4.57
CA ALA A 66 8.43 9.93 -3.85
C ALA A 66 9.88 9.41 -3.71
N LEU A 67 10.06 8.11 -3.46
CA LEU A 67 11.39 7.50 -3.41
C LEU A 67 12.14 7.57 -4.74
N GLU A 68 11.46 7.36 -5.86
CA GLU A 68 12.04 7.49 -7.20
C GLU A 68 12.59 8.89 -7.47
N LEU A 69 12.01 9.91 -6.84
CA LEU A 69 12.41 11.32 -6.95
C LEU A 69 13.44 11.75 -5.88
N MET A 70 13.81 10.84 -4.98
CA MET A 70 14.74 11.11 -3.89
C MET A 70 16.18 10.84 -4.32
N ASN A 71 17.13 11.65 -3.84
CA ASN A 71 18.54 11.30 -3.94
C ASN A 71 18.84 10.11 -3.03
N LYS A 72 19.09 8.92 -3.61
CA LYS A 72 19.35 7.67 -2.87
C LYS A 72 20.63 7.70 -2.01
N GLN A 73 21.50 8.68 -2.21
CA GLN A 73 22.70 8.89 -1.37
C GLN A 73 22.51 10.03 -0.36
N GLY A 74 21.35 10.69 -0.37
CA GLY A 74 21.05 11.84 0.46
C GLY A 74 20.65 11.45 1.90
N PRO A 75 20.68 12.41 2.84
CA PRO A 75 20.35 12.16 4.24
C PRO A 75 18.90 11.70 4.44
N ALA A 76 17.95 12.20 3.64
CA ALA A 76 16.55 11.77 3.68
C ALA A 76 16.38 10.29 3.39
N TYR A 77 17.05 9.78 2.35
CA TYR A 77 16.99 8.37 1.98
C TYR A 77 17.65 7.49 3.03
N ASN A 78 18.79 7.92 3.57
CA ASN A 78 19.51 7.20 4.63
C ASN A 78 18.70 7.10 5.92
N ASP A 79 18.07 8.19 6.35
CA ASP A 79 17.22 8.19 7.55
C ASP A 79 15.99 7.29 7.35
N LEU A 80 15.36 7.33 6.18
CA LEU A 80 14.24 6.44 5.87
C LEU A 80 14.67 4.97 5.77
N GLY A 81 15.89 4.70 5.29
CA GLY A 81 16.46 3.35 5.29
C GLY A 81 16.70 2.80 6.71
N LYS A 82 17.15 3.66 7.64
CA LYS A 82 17.27 3.28 9.05
C LYS A 82 15.90 2.99 9.66
N LEU A 83 14.89 3.83 9.37
CA LEU A 83 13.52 3.59 9.80
C LEU A 83 13.01 2.25 9.26
N ALA A 84 13.15 2.00 7.95
CA ALA A 84 12.72 0.75 7.33
C ALA A 84 13.38 -0.46 8.03
N ALA A 85 14.68 -0.41 8.27
CA ALA A 85 15.41 -1.47 8.97
C ALA A 85 14.96 -1.65 10.44
N GLU A 86 14.72 -0.56 11.17
CA GLU A 86 14.24 -0.58 12.56
C GLU A 86 12.89 -1.32 12.69
N TYR A 87 12.00 -1.14 11.73
CA TYR A 87 10.70 -1.82 11.69
C TYR A 87 10.74 -3.15 10.93
N GLY A 88 11.92 -3.66 10.59
CA GLY A 88 12.12 -5.00 10.03
C GLY A 88 11.74 -5.13 8.55
N PHE A 89 11.78 -4.04 7.78
CA PHE A 89 11.73 -4.09 6.32
C PHE A 89 13.14 -4.32 5.76
N SER A 90 13.24 -5.06 4.67
CA SER A 90 14.50 -5.36 3.98
C SER A 90 15.10 -4.16 3.25
N SER A 91 14.28 -3.16 2.93
CA SER A 91 14.70 -1.97 2.18
C SER A 91 13.72 -0.81 2.36
N THR A 92 14.18 0.39 2.02
CA THR A 92 13.35 1.59 1.88
C THR A 92 12.25 1.38 0.84
N GLU A 93 12.55 0.72 -0.26
CA GLU A 93 11.60 0.38 -1.31
C GLU A 93 10.52 -0.60 -0.84
N GLU A 94 10.86 -1.62 -0.04
CA GLU A 94 9.85 -2.52 0.53
C GLU A 94 8.90 -1.75 1.46
N TRP A 95 9.44 -0.90 2.34
CA TRP A 95 8.63 -0.06 3.22
C TRP A 95 7.62 0.81 2.44
N ALA A 96 8.09 1.48 1.38
CA ALA A 96 7.22 2.30 0.54
C ALA A 96 6.19 1.47 -0.24
N ASN A 97 6.59 0.31 -0.77
CA ASN A 97 5.68 -0.58 -1.47
C ASN A 97 4.55 -1.08 -0.56
N VAL A 98 4.90 -1.52 0.65
CA VAL A 98 3.92 -1.94 1.65
C VAL A 98 3.00 -0.77 1.99
N GLY A 99 3.54 0.43 2.22
CA GLY A 99 2.73 1.60 2.53
C GLY A 99 1.76 2.01 1.42
N ASP A 100 2.19 1.96 0.16
CA ASP A 100 1.31 2.25 -0.98
C ASP A 100 0.17 1.22 -1.07
N ARG A 101 0.46 -0.08 -0.85
CA ARG A 101 -0.55 -1.15 -0.84
C ARG A 101 -1.52 -0.99 0.32
N VAL A 102 -1.01 -0.69 1.52
CA VAL A 102 -1.82 -0.40 2.72
C VAL A 102 -2.76 0.78 2.49
N MET A 103 -2.25 1.90 1.93
CA MET A 103 -3.05 3.07 1.60
C MET A 103 -4.16 2.73 0.58
N ASN A 104 -3.80 2.02 -0.50
CA ASN A 104 -4.76 1.63 -1.54
C ASN A 104 -5.86 0.71 -0.98
N GLY A 105 -5.50 -0.27 -0.14
CA GLY A 105 -6.45 -1.16 0.50
C GLY A 105 -7.33 -0.44 1.52
N TYR A 106 -6.77 0.50 2.30
CA TYR A 106 -7.57 1.34 3.19
C TYR A 106 -8.61 2.18 2.44
N LEU A 107 -8.23 2.80 1.32
CA LEU A 107 -9.18 3.55 0.50
C LEU A 107 -10.33 2.67 -0.01
N PHE A 108 -10.08 1.38 -0.26
CA PHE A 108 -11.14 0.45 -0.60
C PHE A 108 -12.03 0.09 0.60
N LEU A 109 -11.44 -0.18 1.78
CA LEU A 109 -12.18 -0.40 3.02
C LEU A 109 -13.09 0.76 3.39
N LYS A 110 -12.58 1.99 3.26
CA LYS A 110 -13.29 3.23 3.58
C LYS A 110 -14.55 3.43 2.75
N LEU A 111 -14.60 2.92 1.50
CA LEU A 111 -15.80 3.03 0.68
C LEU A 111 -16.99 2.27 1.31
N GLY A 112 -16.74 1.23 2.11
CA GLY A 112 -17.78 0.43 2.75
C GLY A 112 -18.74 -0.23 1.77
N MET A 113 -18.36 -0.33 0.50
CA MET A 113 -19.18 -0.88 -0.58
C MET A 113 -18.53 -2.15 -1.14
N SER A 114 -19.34 -3.17 -1.42
CA SER A 114 -18.89 -4.33 -2.18
C SER A 114 -18.53 -3.96 -3.61
N ALA A 115 -17.74 -4.80 -4.28
CA ALA A 115 -17.41 -4.61 -5.69
C ALA A 115 -18.67 -4.54 -6.57
N GLU A 116 -19.72 -5.30 -6.24
CA GLU A 116 -21.01 -5.27 -6.94
C GLU A 116 -21.75 -3.97 -6.71
N GLN A 117 -21.78 -3.46 -5.48
CA GLN A 117 -22.41 -2.17 -5.17
C GLN A 117 -21.71 -1.02 -5.93
N ILE A 118 -20.39 -1.06 -6.02
CA ILE A 118 -19.61 -0.08 -6.80
C ILE A 118 -19.97 -0.17 -8.29
N GLU A 119 -20.09 -1.38 -8.82
CA GLU A 119 -20.47 -1.59 -10.23
C GLU A 119 -21.89 -1.08 -10.50
N GLN A 120 -22.85 -1.40 -9.64
CA GLN A 120 -24.22 -0.92 -9.75
C GLN A 120 -24.30 0.61 -9.69
N ALA A 121 -23.55 1.23 -8.78
CA ALA A 121 -23.49 2.70 -8.68
C ALA A 121 -22.91 3.34 -9.96
N TYR A 122 -21.88 2.71 -10.55
CA TYR A 122 -21.32 3.15 -11.82
C TYR A 122 -22.35 3.08 -12.96
N GLN A 123 -23.00 1.92 -13.15
CA GLN A 123 -24.00 1.73 -14.21
C GLN A 123 -25.19 2.67 -14.04
N GLN A 124 -25.64 2.90 -12.80
CA GLN A 124 -26.69 3.87 -12.51
C GLN A 124 -26.27 5.29 -12.88
N GLY A 125 -25.04 5.69 -12.53
CA GLY A 125 -24.48 6.98 -12.92
C GLY A 125 -24.45 7.17 -14.44
N VAL A 126 -23.98 6.16 -15.18
CA VAL A 126 -23.97 6.15 -16.65
C VAL A 126 -25.39 6.34 -17.21
N SER A 127 -26.38 5.60 -16.68
CA SER A 127 -27.77 5.74 -17.09
C SER A 127 -28.31 7.14 -16.81
N ASN A 128 -27.96 7.74 -15.66
CA ASN A 128 -28.44 9.08 -15.28
C ASN A 128 -27.91 10.15 -16.23
N ILE A 129 -26.62 10.09 -16.60
CA ILE A 129 -26.04 11.03 -17.56
C ILE A 129 -26.67 10.91 -18.94
N LYS A 130 -26.93 9.67 -19.43
CA LYS A 130 -27.58 9.45 -20.72
C LYS A 130 -28.99 10.06 -20.78
N LYS A 131 -29.74 9.96 -19.67
CA LYS A 131 -31.12 10.45 -19.55
C LYS A 131 -31.23 11.93 -19.17
N ALA A 132 -30.12 12.61 -18.85
CA ALA A 132 -30.14 14.00 -18.40
C ALA A 132 -30.61 14.93 -19.55
N PRO A 133 -31.77 15.61 -19.42
CA PRO A 133 -32.33 16.44 -20.48
C PRO A 133 -31.60 17.79 -20.62
N THR A 134 -30.85 18.20 -19.59
CA THR A 134 -30.15 19.49 -19.52
C THR A 134 -28.75 19.46 -20.16
N LEU A 135 -28.25 18.27 -20.51
CA LEU A 135 -26.92 18.11 -21.09
C LEU A 135 -27.02 17.94 -22.61
N SER A 136 -26.17 18.64 -23.34
CA SER A 136 -25.96 18.36 -24.77
C SER A 136 -25.27 17.01 -24.96
N GLU A 137 -25.41 16.41 -26.14
CA GLU A 137 -24.78 15.12 -26.45
C GLU A 137 -23.25 15.17 -26.31
N ALA A 138 -22.63 16.28 -26.72
CA ALA A 138 -21.18 16.48 -26.54
C ALA A 138 -20.78 16.53 -25.05
N GLN A 139 -21.60 17.17 -24.21
CA GLN A 139 -21.37 17.21 -22.76
C GLN A 139 -21.53 15.82 -22.13
N LYS A 140 -22.59 15.08 -22.50
CA LYS A 140 -22.80 13.70 -22.04
C LYS A 140 -21.62 12.82 -22.40
N GLN A 141 -21.16 12.87 -23.65
CA GLN A 141 -20.03 12.05 -24.11
C GLN A 141 -18.75 12.36 -23.31
N LYS A 142 -18.44 13.64 -23.08
CA LYS A 142 -17.28 14.05 -22.29
C LYS A 142 -17.35 13.52 -20.86
N ILE A 143 -18.51 13.62 -20.21
CA ILE A 143 -18.72 13.13 -18.84
C ILE A 143 -18.57 11.60 -18.81
N LEU A 144 -19.22 10.89 -19.73
CA LEU A 144 -19.17 9.43 -19.81
C LEU A 144 -17.75 8.91 -20.03
N GLN A 145 -16.96 9.55 -20.89
CA GLN A 145 -15.55 9.21 -21.07
C GLN A 145 -14.73 9.38 -19.78
N GLY A 146 -14.98 10.46 -19.05
CA GLY A 146 -14.35 10.69 -17.74
C GLY A 146 -14.75 9.64 -16.70
N MET A 147 -16.03 9.28 -16.66
CA MET A 147 -16.56 8.25 -15.78
C MET A 147 -15.95 6.88 -16.09
N GLU A 148 -15.89 6.49 -17.36
CA GLU A 148 -15.30 5.21 -17.81
C GLU A 148 -13.81 5.14 -17.42
N LYS A 149 -13.04 6.20 -17.70
CA LYS A 149 -11.62 6.25 -17.32
C LYS A 149 -11.43 6.12 -15.80
N SER A 150 -12.25 6.82 -15.02
CA SER A 150 -12.22 6.75 -13.56
C SER A 150 -12.62 5.37 -13.04
N HIS A 151 -13.67 4.77 -13.61
CA HIS A 151 -14.15 3.45 -13.24
C HIS A 151 -13.11 2.36 -13.53
N ALA A 152 -12.53 2.35 -14.74
CA ALA A 152 -11.48 1.42 -15.13
C ALA A 152 -10.25 1.53 -14.20
N SER A 153 -9.81 2.77 -13.91
CA SER A 153 -8.71 3.02 -12.97
C SER A 153 -9.02 2.49 -11.57
N ASN A 154 -10.19 2.80 -11.02
CA ASN A 154 -10.61 2.33 -9.70
C ASN A 154 -10.79 0.81 -9.67
N ARG A 155 -11.29 0.20 -10.74
CA ARG A 155 -11.42 -1.26 -10.87
C ARG A 155 -10.05 -1.94 -10.80
N ASN A 156 -9.06 -1.42 -11.52
CA ASN A 156 -7.71 -1.96 -11.48
C ASN A 156 -7.09 -1.83 -10.08
N ARG A 157 -7.27 -0.67 -9.42
CA ARG A 157 -6.81 -0.48 -8.03
C ARG A 157 -7.43 -1.49 -7.07
N ARG A 158 -8.75 -1.74 -7.17
CA ARG A 158 -9.42 -2.76 -6.35
C ARG A 158 -8.87 -4.15 -6.60
N ILE A 159 -8.71 -4.54 -7.87
CA ILE A 159 -8.16 -5.85 -8.24
C ILE A 159 -6.75 -6.02 -7.66
N ASN A 160 -5.91 -4.99 -7.73
CA ASN A 160 -4.55 -5.03 -7.20
C ASN A 160 -4.51 -5.08 -5.66
N ALA A 161 -5.46 -4.43 -4.98
CA ALA A 161 -5.55 -4.45 -3.52
C ALA A 161 -6.27 -5.70 -2.97
N GLN A 162 -7.07 -6.40 -3.79
CA GLN A 162 -7.87 -7.54 -3.37
C GLN A 162 -7.07 -8.63 -2.63
N PRO A 163 -5.85 -9.02 -3.07
CA PRO A 163 -5.06 -10.01 -2.37
C PRO A 163 -4.65 -9.58 -0.95
N ASP A 164 -4.56 -8.27 -0.70
CA ASP A 164 -4.07 -7.70 0.56
C ASP A 164 -5.17 -7.52 1.61
N MET A 165 -6.43 -7.62 1.18
CA MET A 165 -7.58 -7.39 2.03
C MET A 165 -7.63 -8.25 3.29
N PRO A 166 -7.28 -9.55 3.27
CA PRO A 166 -7.23 -10.36 4.48
C PRO A 166 -6.27 -9.82 5.54
N ALA A 167 -5.09 -9.33 5.13
CA ALA A 167 -4.10 -8.78 6.05
C ALA A 167 -4.49 -7.40 6.61
N LEU A 168 -5.31 -6.65 5.88
CA LEU A 168 -5.77 -5.31 6.29
C LEU A 168 -7.01 -5.36 7.19
N ALA A 169 -7.84 -6.40 7.07
CA ALA A 169 -9.12 -6.50 7.74
C ALA A 169 -9.04 -6.33 9.28
N PRO A 170 -8.06 -6.90 10.01
CA PRO A 170 -7.93 -6.71 11.46
C PRO A 170 -7.57 -5.27 11.87
N TYR A 171 -7.01 -4.48 10.95
CA TYR A 171 -6.44 -3.16 11.24
C TYR A 171 -7.35 -1.99 10.80
N GLN A 172 -8.62 -2.23 10.46
CA GLN A 172 -9.53 -1.19 9.95
C GLN A 172 -9.57 0.08 10.82
N GLU A 173 -9.73 -0.07 12.13
CA GLU A 173 -9.76 1.07 13.06
C GLU A 173 -8.40 1.77 13.18
N ALA A 174 -7.30 1.01 13.18
CA ALA A 174 -5.96 1.56 13.22
C ALA A 174 -5.64 2.35 11.94
N LEU A 175 -6.03 1.83 10.78
CA LEU A 175 -5.89 2.49 9.47
C LEU A 175 -6.75 3.75 9.41
N LYS A 176 -8.00 3.68 9.88
CA LYS A 176 -8.88 4.84 9.99
C LYS A 176 -8.24 5.94 10.83
N LYS A 177 -7.75 5.58 12.02
CA LYS A 177 -7.03 6.51 12.90
C LYS A 177 -5.76 7.03 12.24
N ALA A 178 -5.04 6.26 11.43
CA ALA A 178 -3.79 6.69 10.81
C ALA A 178 -4.01 7.70 9.65
N TYR A 179 -5.09 7.55 8.88
CA TYR A 179 -5.32 8.33 7.65
C TYR A 179 -6.38 9.44 7.77
N GLU A 180 -7.14 9.51 8.86
CA GLU A 180 -8.23 10.49 9.04
C GLU A 180 -8.02 11.49 10.17
N GLN A 181 -6.76 11.68 10.62
CA GLN A 181 -6.43 12.70 11.64
C GLN A 181 -6.50 14.11 11.07
#